data_AF-A0A017TD20-F1
#
_entry.id   AF-A0A017TD20-F1
#
_cell.length_a   1.000
_cell.length_b   1.000
_cell.length_c   1.000
_cell.angle_alpha   90.00
_cell.angle_beta   90.00
_cell.angle_gamma   90.00
#
_symmetry.space_group_name_H-M   'P 1'
#
loop_
_entity.id
_entity.type
_entity.pdbx_description
1 polymer ?
#
loop_
_entity_poly.entity_id
_entity_poly.type
_entity_poly.pdbx_seq_one_letter_code
_entity_poly.pdbx_strand_id
1 'polypeptide(L)'
;MKVHKEQLEALGRMESEAYEERLVGFLRRTVTRARAAGAAEVEARVRVDVGEARALGLSTERQIAAYVAAWWVLGEGFAERFPAIGEALADEGCSADEKAQVLLAHLDGKAQKGGA
;
A
#
# COMPACT_ATOMS: atom_id res chain seq x y z
N MET A 1 33.72 -10.96 -5.51
CA MET A 1 33.00 -9.67 -5.34
C MET A 1 32.52 -9.61 -3.89
N LYS A 2 33.11 -8.79 -3.02
CA LYS A 2 32.65 -8.62 -1.62
C LYS A 2 31.70 -7.42 -1.58
N VAL A 3 30.41 -7.69 -1.50
CA VAL A 3 29.40 -6.64 -1.31
C VAL A 3 29.49 -6.19 0.15
N HIS A 4 29.82 -4.93 0.39
CA HIS A 4 29.85 -4.36 1.74
C HIS A 4 28.43 -4.01 2.21
N LYS A 5 28.15 -4.22 3.50
CA LYS A 5 26.84 -3.96 4.13
C LYS A 5 26.27 -2.58 3.78
N GLU A 6 27.12 -1.56 3.76
CA GLU A 6 26.77 -0.18 3.41
C GLU A 6 26.29 -0.04 1.95
N GLN A 7 26.86 -0.80 1.01
CA GLN A 7 26.45 -0.79 -0.40
C GLN A 7 25.10 -1.48 -0.58
N LEU A 8 24.85 -2.56 0.17
CA LEU A 8 23.57 -3.27 0.17
C LEU A 8 22.45 -2.39 0.75
N GLU A 9 22.74 -1.66 1.84
CA GLU A 9 21.80 -0.71 2.44
C GLU A 9 21.53 0.48 1.51
N ALA A 10 22.55 1.02 0.83
CA ALA A 10 22.38 2.09 -0.15
C ALA A 10 21.49 1.65 -1.32
N LEU A 11 21.71 0.43 -1.84
CA LEU A 11 20.88 -0.15 -2.89
C LEU A 11 19.42 -0.32 -2.43
N GLY A 12 19.21 -0.83 -1.20
CA GLY A 12 17.88 -1.00 -0.63
C GLY A 12 17.11 0.32 -0.44
N ARG A 13 17.81 1.42 -0.12
CA ARG A 13 17.23 2.76 -0.06
C ARG A 13 16.81 3.26 -1.45
N MET A 14 17.70 3.14 -2.43
CA MET A 14 17.41 3.56 -3.81
C MET A 14 16.21 2.82 -4.41
N GLU A 15 16.13 1.50 -4.20
CA GLU A 15 15.00 0.70 -4.66
C GLU A 15 13.69 1.07 -3.96
N SER A 16 13.74 1.37 -2.65
CA SER A 16 12.56 1.82 -1.90
C SER A 16 12.06 3.18 -2.39
N GLU A 17 12.95 4.14 -2.61
CA GLU A 17 12.61 5.47 -3.15
C GLU A 17 12.00 5.34 -4.56
N ALA A 18 12.64 4.56 -5.44
CA ALA A 18 12.14 4.32 -6.79
C ALA A 18 10.77 3.62 -6.77
N TYR A 19 10.51 2.73 -5.81
CA TYR A 19 9.21 2.09 -5.63
C TYR A 19 8.13 3.08 -5.16
N GLU A 20 8.43 3.90 -4.15
CA GLU A 20 7.51 4.93 -3.66
C GLU A 20 7.10 5.90 -4.78
N GLU A 21 8.05 6.35 -5.60
CA GLU A 21 7.77 7.19 -6.78
C GLU A 21 6.85 6.49 -7.79
N ARG A 22 7.11 5.21 -8.11
CA ARG A 22 6.24 4.42 -8.99
C ARG A 22 4.83 4.30 -8.42
N LEU A 23 4.71 4.11 -7.10
CA LEU A 23 3.43 3.95 -6.41
C LEU A 23 2.63 5.26 -6.39
N VAL A 24 3.26 6.40 -6.12
CA VAL A 24 2.65 7.74 -6.28
C VAL A 24 2.13 7.92 -7.69
N GLY A 25 2.95 7.61 -8.70
CA GLY A 25 2.56 7.68 -10.10
C GLY A 25 1.36 6.79 -10.42
N PHE A 26 1.34 5.55 -9.89
CA PHE A 26 0.21 4.64 -10.02
C PHE A 26 -1.06 5.23 -9.42
N LEU A 27 -1.05 5.66 -8.15
CA LEU A 27 -2.21 6.19 -7.45
C LEU A 27 -2.81 7.41 -8.14
N ARG A 28 -1.98 8.36 -8.58
CA ARG A 28 -2.47 9.57 -9.26
C ARG A 28 -3.10 9.26 -10.63
N ARG A 29 -2.66 8.18 -11.28
CA ARG A 29 -3.28 7.69 -12.52
C ARG A 29 -4.59 6.94 -12.25
N THR A 30 -4.67 6.13 -11.21
CA THR A 30 -5.77 5.16 -11.02
C THR A 30 -6.84 5.60 -10.02
N VAL A 31 -6.50 6.44 -9.04
CA VAL A 31 -7.40 6.83 -7.94
C VAL A 31 -7.75 8.31 -8.03
N THR A 32 -9.05 8.62 -8.18
CA THR A 32 -9.56 10.00 -8.29
C THR A 32 -9.14 10.89 -7.12
N ARG A 33 -9.18 10.36 -5.89
CA ARG A 33 -8.78 11.10 -4.68
C ARG A 33 -7.30 11.50 -4.72
N ALA A 34 -6.42 10.57 -5.11
CA ALA A 34 -4.98 10.86 -5.24
C ALA A 34 -4.70 11.84 -6.39
N ARG A 35 -5.49 11.80 -7.46
CA ARG A 35 -5.38 12.77 -8.56
C ARG A 35 -5.78 14.19 -8.14
N ALA A 36 -6.80 14.31 -7.27
CA ALA A 36 -7.28 15.59 -6.76
C ALA A 36 -6.37 16.18 -5.67
N ALA A 37 -5.61 15.35 -4.97
CA ALA A 37 -4.63 15.76 -3.96
C ALA A 37 -3.37 16.40 -4.59
N GLY A 38 -2.66 17.21 -3.79
CA GLY A 38 -1.37 17.78 -4.20
C GLY A 38 -0.29 16.70 -4.36
N ALA A 39 0.67 16.90 -5.28
CA ALA A 39 1.74 15.92 -5.51
C ALA A 39 2.52 15.57 -4.23
N ALA A 40 2.95 16.61 -3.50
CA ALA A 40 3.67 16.47 -2.23
C ALA A 40 2.83 15.83 -1.12
N GLU A 41 1.50 16.01 -1.16
CA GLU A 41 0.58 15.39 -0.21
C GLU A 41 0.49 13.88 -0.47
N VAL A 42 0.37 13.47 -1.75
CA VAL A 42 0.36 12.05 -2.13
C VAL A 42 1.67 11.40 -1.76
N GLU A 43 2.81 12.03 -2.05
CA GLU A 43 4.14 11.52 -1.68
C GLU A 43 4.29 11.33 -0.17
N ALA A 44 3.94 12.35 0.61
CA ALA A 44 4.02 12.28 2.07
C ALA A 44 3.14 11.15 2.63
N ARG A 45 1.91 11.00 2.12
CA ARG A 45 1.01 9.95 2.58
C ARG A 45 1.44 8.57 2.14
N VAL A 46 1.93 8.39 0.91
CA VAL A 46 2.48 7.10 0.43
C VAL A 46 3.61 6.63 1.35
N ARG A 47 4.51 7.51 1.77
CA ARG A 47 5.59 7.16 2.70
C ARG A 47 5.04 6.64 4.04
N VAL A 48 3.99 7.27 4.56
CA VAL A 48 3.31 6.83 5.79
C VAL A 48 2.65 5.46 5.57
N ASP A 49 1.87 5.31 4.50
CA ASP A 49 1.15 4.07 4.17
C ASP A 49 2.11 2.88 3.97
N VAL A 50 3.26 3.11 3.33
CA VAL A 50 4.31 2.09 3.15
C VAL A 50 4.90 1.68 4.50
N GLY A 51 5.12 2.63 5.41
CA GLY A 51 5.57 2.35 6.77
C GLY A 51 4.56 1.51 7.56
N GLU A 52 3.28 1.89 7.51
CA GLU A 52 2.17 1.16 8.14
C GLU A 52 2.04 -0.27 7.56
N ALA A 53 2.10 -0.42 6.24
CA ALA A 53 2.06 -1.72 5.56
C ALA A 53 3.21 -2.63 6.04
N ARG A 54 4.44 -2.10 6.11
CA ARG A 54 5.61 -2.85 6.59
C ARG A 54 5.47 -3.26 8.05
N ALA A 55 4.91 -2.40 8.91
CA ALA A 55 4.65 -2.74 10.31
C ALA A 55 3.63 -3.88 10.46
N LEU A 56 2.74 -4.06 9.48
CA LEU A 56 1.77 -5.17 9.41
C LEU A 56 2.36 -6.46 8.79
N GLY A 57 3.66 -6.48 8.49
CA GLY A 57 4.35 -7.62 7.89
C GLY A 57 4.26 -7.68 6.35
N LEU A 58 3.70 -6.66 5.70
CA LEU A 58 3.63 -6.59 4.24
C LEU A 58 4.98 -6.12 3.69
N SER A 59 5.65 -6.98 2.93
CA SER A 59 7.05 -6.77 2.55
C SER A 59 7.28 -6.70 1.05
N THR A 60 6.38 -7.25 0.23
CA THR A 60 6.48 -7.19 -1.22
C THR A 60 5.79 -5.95 -1.79
N GLU A 61 6.25 -5.48 -2.95
CA GLU A 61 5.63 -4.35 -3.66
C GLU A 61 4.11 -4.56 -3.90
N ARG A 62 3.69 -5.79 -4.19
CA ARG A 62 2.27 -6.12 -4.41
C ARG A 62 1.44 -5.96 -3.13
N GLN A 63 1.95 -6.48 -2.01
CA GLN A 63 1.26 -6.43 -0.72
C GLN A 63 1.15 -4.99 -0.22
N ILE A 64 2.25 -4.23 -0.31
CA ILE A 64 2.29 -2.82 0.08
C ILE A 64 1.35 -1.99 -0.80
N ALA A 65 1.38 -2.20 -2.11
CA ALA A 65 0.48 -1.50 -3.03
C ALA A 65 -1.00 -1.78 -2.74
N ALA A 66 -1.35 -3.02 -2.34
CA ALA A 66 -2.72 -3.36 -1.96
C ALA A 66 -3.18 -2.57 -0.71
N TYR A 67 -2.32 -2.45 0.30
CA TYR A 67 -2.62 -1.68 1.51
C TYR A 67 -2.77 -0.19 1.21
N VAL A 68 -1.81 0.38 0.51
CA VAL A 68 -1.80 1.81 0.14
C VAL A 68 -3.04 2.13 -0.72
N ALA A 69 -3.34 1.30 -1.72
CA ALA A 69 -4.55 1.48 -2.53
C ALA A 69 -5.84 1.38 -1.68
N ALA A 70 -5.91 0.46 -0.73
CA ALA A 70 -7.04 0.35 0.20
C ALA A 70 -7.24 1.64 0.99
N TRP A 71 -6.18 2.25 1.53
CA TRP A 71 -6.30 3.53 2.23
C TRP A 71 -6.84 4.65 1.32
N TRP A 72 -6.31 4.76 0.10
CA TRP A 72 -6.71 5.81 -0.83
C TRP A 72 -8.13 5.64 -1.40
N VAL A 73 -8.56 4.40 -1.64
CA VAL A 73 -9.85 4.08 -2.26
C VAL A 73 -10.95 3.96 -1.22
N LEU A 74 -10.69 3.26 -0.11
CA LEU A 74 -11.68 3.04 0.94
C LEU A 74 -11.73 4.23 1.90
N GLY A 75 -10.61 4.94 2.09
CA GLY A 75 -10.47 6.08 2.97
C GLY A 75 -9.89 5.74 4.35
N GLU A 76 -9.75 6.76 5.19
CA GLU A 76 -9.24 6.62 6.56
C GLU A 76 -10.11 5.67 7.40
N GLY A 77 -9.49 4.97 8.36
CA GLY A 77 -10.18 3.99 9.20
C GLY A 77 -10.85 2.85 8.41
N PHE A 78 -10.34 2.48 7.23
CA PHE A 78 -10.95 1.40 6.44
C PHE A 78 -10.92 0.06 7.17
N ALA A 79 -9.86 -0.24 7.92
CA ALA A 79 -9.77 -1.48 8.69
C ALA A 79 -10.92 -1.64 9.71
N GLU A 80 -11.37 -0.54 10.31
CA GLU A 80 -12.48 -0.53 11.28
C GLU A 80 -13.84 -0.58 10.58
N ARG A 81 -13.98 0.09 9.43
CA ARG A 81 -15.23 0.13 8.66
C ARG A 81 -15.51 -1.16 7.90
N PHE A 82 -14.47 -1.93 7.59
CA PHE A 82 -14.56 -3.20 6.88
C PHE A 82 -14.02 -4.31 7.77
N PRO A 83 -14.88 -4.97 8.59
CA PRO A 83 -14.44 -5.97 9.58
C PRO A 83 -13.53 -7.04 9.01
N ALA A 84 -13.84 -7.58 7.82
CA ALA A 84 -13.01 -8.58 7.16
C ALA A 84 -11.56 -8.10 6.90
N ILE A 85 -11.38 -6.82 6.60
CA ILE A 85 -10.05 -6.23 6.44
C ILE A 85 -9.36 -6.08 7.81
N GLY A 86 -10.05 -5.51 8.79
CA GLY A 86 -9.51 -5.31 10.14
C GLY A 86 -9.07 -6.62 10.79
N GLU A 87 -9.92 -7.65 10.71
CA GLU A 87 -9.64 -9.00 11.20
C GLU A 87 -8.43 -9.62 10.50
N ALA A 88 -8.37 -9.58 9.17
CA ALA A 88 -7.24 -10.13 8.43
C ALA A 88 -5.92 -9.40 8.77
N LEU A 89 -5.94 -8.07 8.89
CA LEU A 89 -4.73 -7.31 9.22
C LEU A 89 -4.25 -7.56 10.65
N ALA A 90 -5.17 -7.71 11.61
CA ALA A 90 -4.89 -7.95 13.02
C ALA A 90 -4.51 -9.41 13.34
N ASP A 91 -4.91 -10.37 12.50
CA ASP A 91 -4.60 -11.78 12.70
C ASP A 91 -3.10 -12.06 12.42
N GLU A 92 -2.39 -12.53 13.45
CA GLU A 92 -0.99 -12.95 13.36
C GLU A 92 -0.83 -14.31 12.66
N GLY A 93 -1.89 -15.13 12.64
CA GLY A 93 -1.96 -16.40 11.90
C GLY A 93 -2.19 -16.21 10.40
N CYS A 94 -2.64 -15.02 9.98
CA CYS A 94 -2.88 -14.68 8.58
C CYS A 94 -1.57 -14.27 7.89
N SER A 95 -1.25 -14.92 6.77
CA SER A 95 -0.06 -14.60 5.99
C SER A 95 -0.16 -13.24 5.29
N ALA A 96 0.97 -12.63 4.97
CA ALA A 96 1.01 -11.35 4.26
C ALA A 96 0.29 -11.39 2.89
N ASP A 97 0.28 -12.56 2.22
CA ASP A 97 -0.43 -12.74 0.96
C ASP A 97 -1.94 -12.84 1.14
N GLU A 98 -2.42 -13.50 2.18
CA GLU A 98 -3.85 -13.55 2.52
C GLU A 98 -4.36 -12.16 2.91
N LYS A 99 -3.60 -11.41 3.72
CA LYS A 99 -3.89 -10.00 4.05
C LYS A 99 -4.04 -9.16 2.78
N ALA A 100 -3.09 -9.27 1.86
CA ALA A 100 -3.13 -8.57 0.58
C ALA A 100 -4.33 -9.00 -0.29
N GLN A 101 -4.67 -10.28 -0.30
CA GLN A 101 -5.81 -10.79 -1.07
C GLN A 101 -7.14 -10.24 -0.54
N VAL A 102 -7.32 -10.16 0.77
CA VAL A 102 -8.51 -9.56 1.39
C VAL A 102 -8.65 -8.09 0.99
N LEU A 103 -7.54 -7.33 1.01
CA LEU A 103 -7.53 -5.93 0.57
C LEU A 103 -7.94 -5.79 -0.90
N LEU A 104 -7.34 -6.59 -1.79
CA LEU A 104 -7.64 -6.56 -3.22
C LEU A 104 -9.11 -6.93 -3.53
N ALA A 105 -9.66 -7.93 -2.84
CA ALA A 105 -11.05 -8.34 -3.03
C ALA A 105 -12.04 -7.19 -2.73
N HIS A 106 -11.76 -6.37 -1.72
CA HIS A 106 -12.58 -5.22 -1.38
C HIS A 106 -12.43 -4.06 -2.39
N LEU A 107 -11.22 -3.87 -2.91
CA LEU A 107 -10.95 -2.90 -3.97
C LEU A 107 -11.71 -3.24 -5.27
N ASP A 108 -11.68 -4.50 -5.69
CA ASP A 108 -12.42 -4.99 -6.86
C ASP A 108 -13.93 -4.86 -6.68
N GLY A 109 -14.44 -5.19 -5.48
CA GLY A 109 -15.85 -5.03 -5.14
C GLY A 109 -16.33 -3.57 -5.18
N LYS A 110 -15.46 -2.60 -4.88
CA LYS A 110 -15.74 -1.17 -5.01
C LYS A 110 -15.67 -0.69 -6.45
N ALA A 111 -14.69 -1.16 -7.24
CA ALA A 111 -14.59 -0.84 -8.65
C ALA A 111 -15.84 -1.26 -9.44
N GLN A 112 -16.39 -2.45 -9.14
CA GLN A 112 -17.61 -2.95 -9.79
C GLN A 112 -18.89 -2.20 -9.38
N LYS A 113 -18.94 -1.63 -8.18
CA LYS A 113 -20.12 -0.90 -7.67
C LYS A 113 -20.09 0.61 -7.93
N GLY A 114 -18.95 1.18 -8.29
CA GLY A 114 -18.76 2.60 -8.59
C GLY A 114 -18.97 2.97 -10.07
N GLY A 115 -19.30 1.99 -10.92
CA GLY A 115 -19.67 2.20 -12.33
C GLY A 115 -21.18 2.19 -12.51
N ALA A 116 -21.85 3.27 -12.11
CA ALA A 116 -23.23 3.58 -12.48
C ALA A 116 -23.42 5.11 -12.51
#